data_AF-A0A8S9DWD2-F1
#
_entry.id   AF-A0A8S9DWD2-F1
#
_cell.length_a   1.000
_cell.length_b   1.000
_cell.length_c   1.000
_cell.angle_alpha   90.00
_cell.angle_beta   90.00
_cell.angle_gamma   90.00
#
_symmetry.space_group_name_H-M   'P 1'
#
loop_
_entity.id
_entity.type
_entity.pdbx_description
1 polymer ?
#
loop_
_entity_poly.entity_id
_entity_poly.type
_entity_poly.pdbx_seq_one_letter_code
_entity_poly.pdbx_strand_id
1 'polypeptide(L)'
;DIYLRADDIDGVSSRRTAAPGSSVEGGVKVVSGRVKISNAHGSELLLLPMTATVQYWNAANWVNSSSDSVTSLTLALSNYQRKTGGLWTTAPTPLSAPVVNGILSFNLSKPTGGGTGSVDVSISAPNYLLAGSNGAAVNPSDPGRATFGVYKGANEFIYLRENY
;
A
#
# COMPACT_ATOMS: atom_id res chain seq x y z
N ASP A 1 -4.34 21.11 11.03
CA ASP A 1 -3.91 21.65 9.73
C ASP A 1 -3.21 22.98 9.95
N ILE A 2 -2.16 23.24 9.18
CA ILE A 2 -1.37 24.47 9.21
C ILE A 2 -1.74 25.26 7.96
N TYR A 3 -2.07 26.53 8.12
CA TYR A 3 -2.35 27.43 7.00
C TYR A 3 -1.21 28.43 6.90
N LEU A 4 -0.61 28.54 5.71
CA LEU A 4 0.48 29.47 5.45
C LEU A 4 -0.04 30.61 4.60
N ARG A 5 0.01 31.84 5.13
CA ARG A 5 -0.30 33.07 4.42
C ARG A 5 0.96 33.90 4.26
N ALA A 6 1.20 34.40 3.05
CA ALA A 6 2.16 35.46 2.82
C ALA A 6 1.38 36.78 2.72
N ASP A 7 1.81 37.78 3.48
CA ASP A 7 1.33 39.15 3.43
C ASP A 7 2.53 40.05 3.07
N ASP A 8 2.34 40.93 2.10
CA ASP A 8 3.30 41.95 1.67
C ASP A 8 3.02 43.27 2.41
N ILE A 9 4.04 44.12 2.53
CA ILE A 9 3.97 45.42 3.21
C ILE A 9 3.02 46.40 2.52
N ASP A 10 2.75 46.19 1.22
CA ASP A 10 1.81 46.99 0.44
C ASP A 10 0.34 46.52 0.53
N GLY A 11 0.06 45.50 1.35
CA GLY A 11 -1.29 44.97 1.59
C GLY A 11 -1.73 43.89 0.59
N VAL A 12 -0.85 43.46 -0.32
CA VAL A 12 -1.06 42.25 -1.14
C VAL A 12 -0.87 41.01 -0.27
N SER A 13 -1.65 39.95 -0.51
CA SER A 13 -1.48 38.66 0.17
C SER A 13 -1.57 37.50 -0.81
N SER A 14 -1.05 36.32 -0.43
CA SER A 14 -1.17 35.06 -1.19
C SER A 14 -2.61 34.54 -1.32
N ARG A 15 -3.59 35.33 -0.88
CA ARG A 15 -5.03 35.10 -0.93
C ARG A 15 -5.53 35.11 -2.39
N ARG A 16 -5.49 33.96 -3.08
CA ARG A 16 -5.96 33.77 -4.48
C ARG A 16 -7.49 33.70 -4.65
N THR A 17 -8.20 34.81 -4.83
CA THR A 17 -9.45 34.83 -5.66
C THR A 17 -9.78 36.26 -6.11
N ALA A 18 -10.31 36.40 -7.33
CA ALA A 18 -11.01 37.60 -7.79
C ALA A 18 -12.40 37.69 -7.12
N ALA A 19 -12.87 38.91 -6.82
CA ALA A 19 -14.16 39.13 -6.14
C ALA A 19 -15.35 38.41 -6.83
N PRO A 20 -16.36 37.90 -6.09
CA PRO A 20 -16.65 38.14 -4.66
C PRO A 20 -16.45 36.89 -3.76
N GLY A 21 -15.38 36.11 -3.98
CA GLY A 21 -15.06 34.93 -3.16
C GLY A 21 -14.04 35.19 -2.05
N SER A 22 -14.21 34.56 -0.87
CA SER A 22 -13.15 34.49 0.14
C SER A 22 -12.14 33.40 -0.23
N SER A 23 -10.99 33.79 -0.78
CA SER A 23 -9.88 32.87 -0.95
C SER A 23 -9.34 32.39 0.41
N VAL A 24 -9.10 31.09 0.53
CA VAL A 24 -8.51 30.43 1.70
C VAL A 24 -7.32 29.62 1.24
N GLU A 25 -6.20 29.76 1.92
CA GLU A 25 -5.00 29.00 1.65
C GLU A 25 -5.25 27.50 1.85
N GLY A 26 -4.65 26.66 1.00
CA GLY A 26 -4.72 25.21 1.16
C GLY A 26 -4.07 24.80 2.49
N GLY A 27 -4.81 24.11 3.35
CA GLY A 27 -4.27 23.60 4.61
C GLY A 27 -3.20 22.53 4.37
N VAL A 28 -2.08 22.64 5.08
CA VAL A 28 -1.06 21.60 5.16
C VAL A 28 -1.35 20.72 6.36
N LYS A 29 -1.51 19.42 6.13
CA LYS A 29 -1.68 18.42 7.18
C LYS A 29 -0.37 17.68 7.40
N VAL A 30 0.25 17.88 8.56
CA VAL A 30 1.43 17.12 9.00
C VAL A 30 0.96 16.03 9.95
N VAL A 31 1.13 14.77 9.53
CA VAL A 31 0.60 13.59 10.22
C VAL A 31 1.60 12.44 10.13
N SER A 32 1.56 11.54 11.10
CA SER A 32 2.26 10.26 11.00
C SER A 32 1.63 9.43 9.89
N GLY A 33 2.46 8.96 8.95
CA GLY A 33 2.07 8.10 7.85
C GLY A 33 2.58 6.67 8.03
N ARG A 34 1.93 5.73 7.37
CA ARG A 34 2.39 4.34 7.22
C ARG A 34 1.95 3.75 5.89
N VAL A 35 2.54 2.61 5.50
CA VAL A 35 2.02 1.76 4.44
C VAL A 35 1.49 0.46 5.02
N LYS A 36 0.28 0.08 4.63
CA LYS A 36 -0.31 -1.22 4.93
C LYS A 36 -0.33 -2.07 3.66
N ILE A 37 0.26 -3.26 3.69
CA ILE A 37 0.17 -4.22 2.59
C ILE A 37 -0.76 -5.35 3.01
N SER A 38 -1.78 -5.64 2.20
CA SER A 38 -2.71 -6.72 2.50
C SER A 38 -2.10 -8.08 2.18
N ASN A 39 -2.35 -9.08 3.03
CA ASN A 39 -1.99 -10.47 2.74
C ASN A 39 -2.77 -10.97 1.52
N ALA A 40 -2.14 -11.84 0.73
CA ALA A 40 -2.77 -12.47 -0.42
C ALA A 40 -2.37 -13.95 -0.52
N HIS A 41 -3.24 -14.77 -1.08
CA HIS A 41 -2.99 -16.18 -1.34
C HIS A 41 -3.56 -16.59 -2.69
N GLY A 42 -2.92 -17.53 -3.37
CA GLY A 42 -3.36 -18.02 -4.67
C GLY A 42 -2.57 -19.21 -5.18
N SER A 43 -2.91 -19.68 -6.38
CA SER A 43 -2.17 -20.74 -7.04
C SER A 43 -0.76 -20.29 -7.41
N GLU A 44 0.19 -21.19 -7.25
CA GLU A 44 1.56 -21.14 -7.76
C GLU A 44 1.67 -21.12 -9.29
N LEU A 45 0.56 -21.34 -10.00
CA LEU A 45 0.52 -21.32 -11.46
C LEU A 45 0.16 -19.95 -12.04
N LEU A 46 -0.33 -19.03 -11.21
CA LEU A 46 -0.86 -17.73 -11.61
C LEU A 46 -0.09 -16.57 -10.97
N LEU A 47 -0.22 -15.39 -11.57
CA LEU A 47 0.15 -14.15 -10.91
C LEU A 47 -0.75 -13.91 -9.68
N LEU A 48 -0.20 -13.29 -8.65
CA LEU A 48 -0.91 -13.00 -7.41
C LEU A 48 -1.10 -11.49 -7.25
N PRO A 49 -2.33 -10.96 -7.42
CA PRO A 49 -2.62 -9.56 -7.20
C PRO A 49 -2.55 -9.17 -5.73
N MET A 50 -1.96 -8.02 -5.44
CA MET A 50 -1.80 -7.45 -4.11
C MET A 50 -1.96 -5.93 -4.14
N THR A 51 -2.19 -5.35 -2.97
CA THR A 51 -2.33 -3.90 -2.80
C THR A 51 -1.54 -3.40 -1.59
N ALA A 52 -0.88 -2.27 -1.77
CA ALA A 52 -0.30 -1.46 -0.71
C ALA A 52 -1.11 -0.17 -0.57
N THR A 53 -1.41 0.24 0.65
CA THR A 53 -2.22 1.43 0.94
C THR A 53 -1.47 2.37 1.86
N VAL A 54 -1.32 3.62 1.44
CA VAL A 54 -0.79 4.71 2.26
C VAL A 54 -1.90 5.18 3.21
N GLN A 55 -1.58 5.18 4.50
CA GLN A 55 -2.50 5.59 5.56
C GLN A 55 -1.85 6.68 6.42
N TYR A 56 -2.68 7.51 7.02
CA TYR A 56 -2.27 8.48 8.02
C TYR A 56 -3.08 8.33 9.31
N TRP A 57 -2.48 8.72 10.43
CA TRP A 57 -3.16 8.70 11.72
C TRP A 57 -4.04 9.95 11.87
N ASN A 58 -5.34 9.77 12.15
CA ASN A 58 -6.29 10.87 12.33
C ASN A 58 -6.62 11.18 13.81
N ALA A 59 -5.76 10.79 14.75
CA ALA A 59 -5.96 10.81 16.20
C ALA A 59 -6.83 9.68 16.80
N ALA A 60 -7.57 8.92 15.98
CA ALA A 60 -8.37 7.78 16.45
C ALA A 60 -8.09 6.48 15.69
N ASN A 61 -7.88 6.57 14.37
CA ASN A 61 -7.70 5.43 13.48
C ASN A 61 -6.68 5.76 12.38
N TRP A 62 -6.15 4.71 11.77
CA TRP A 62 -5.42 4.79 10.51
C TRP A 62 -6.41 4.90 9.34
N VAL A 63 -6.34 6.01 8.60
CA VAL A 63 -7.26 6.32 7.49
C VAL A 63 -6.47 6.38 6.19
N ASN A 64 -7.09 5.92 5.09
CA ASN A 64 -6.46 5.92 3.77
C ASN A 64 -6.23 7.35 3.27
N SER A 65 -5.06 7.59 2.67
CA SER A 65 -4.71 8.86 2.04
C SER A 65 -5.29 8.95 0.62
N SER A 66 -6.60 9.12 0.49
CA SER A 66 -7.30 9.04 -0.81
C SER A 66 -6.95 10.16 -1.80
N SER A 67 -6.26 11.21 -1.36
CA SER A 67 -5.77 12.31 -2.21
C SER A 67 -4.30 12.17 -2.61
N ASP A 68 -3.60 11.16 -2.11
CA ASP A 68 -2.19 10.95 -2.43
C ASP A 68 -2.05 10.25 -3.79
N SER A 69 -1.40 10.92 -4.74
CA SER A 69 -1.02 10.34 -6.03
C SER A 69 0.45 10.61 -6.37
N VAL A 70 1.27 10.91 -5.36
CA VAL A 70 2.67 11.34 -5.53
C VAL A 70 3.66 10.51 -4.73
N THR A 71 3.20 9.80 -3.70
CA THR A 71 4.07 8.92 -2.90
C THR A 71 4.50 7.70 -3.74
N SER A 72 5.78 7.66 -4.11
CA SER A 72 6.40 6.52 -4.78
C SER A 72 6.80 5.45 -3.79
N LEU A 73 6.23 4.26 -3.94
CA LEU A 73 6.58 3.09 -3.13
C LEU A 73 7.50 2.17 -3.93
N THR A 74 8.52 1.63 -3.27
CA THR A 74 9.38 0.57 -3.83
C THR A 74 9.20 -0.68 -2.99
N LEU A 75 8.85 -1.79 -3.64
CA LEU A 75 8.55 -3.05 -2.99
C LEU A 75 9.84 -3.85 -2.73
N ALA A 76 9.88 -4.56 -1.61
CA ALA A 76 10.96 -5.45 -1.23
C ALA A 76 10.41 -6.79 -0.74
N LEU A 77 11.00 -7.88 -1.23
CA LEU A 77 10.63 -9.25 -0.88
C LEU A 77 11.65 -9.84 0.08
N SER A 78 11.18 -10.51 1.13
CA SER A 78 12.04 -11.13 2.14
C SER A 78 11.37 -12.36 2.77
N ASN A 79 12.10 -13.02 3.68
CA ASN A 79 11.58 -14.09 4.53
C ASN A 79 10.73 -15.13 3.77
N TYR A 80 11.34 -15.76 2.77
CA TYR A 80 10.68 -16.86 2.06
C TYR A 80 10.57 -18.08 2.98
N GLN A 81 9.35 -18.55 3.25
CA GLN A 81 9.04 -19.61 4.21
C GLN A 81 8.25 -20.76 3.56
N ARG A 82 8.30 -21.94 4.20
CA ARG A 82 7.54 -23.15 3.83
C ARG A 82 7.67 -23.52 2.34
N LYS A 83 8.89 -23.39 1.79
CA LYS A 83 9.14 -23.62 0.37
C LYS A 83 9.03 -25.11 0.02
N THR A 84 8.32 -25.41 -1.05
CA THR A 84 8.34 -26.73 -1.71
C THR A 84 8.75 -26.58 -3.18
N GLY A 85 9.06 -27.68 -3.86
CA GLY A 85 9.46 -27.63 -5.27
C GLY A 85 10.84 -27.02 -5.55
N GLY A 86 11.71 -26.96 -4.52
CA GLY A 86 13.06 -26.41 -4.64
C GLY A 86 13.16 -24.91 -4.31
N LEU A 87 14.25 -24.29 -4.74
CA LEU A 87 14.44 -22.84 -4.61
C LEU A 87 13.57 -22.14 -5.65
N TRP A 88 12.64 -21.33 -5.19
CA TRP A 88 11.82 -20.48 -6.03
C TRP A 88 11.88 -19.02 -5.59
N THR A 89 11.66 -18.12 -6.55
CA THR A 89 11.50 -16.69 -6.35
C THR A 89 10.22 -16.18 -7.03
N THR A 90 9.81 -14.97 -6.68
CA THR A 90 8.77 -14.21 -7.36
C THR A 90 9.24 -12.76 -7.52
N ALA A 91 8.63 -12.02 -8.44
CA ALA A 91 8.95 -10.62 -8.69
C ALA A 91 7.68 -9.76 -8.70
N PRO A 92 7.68 -8.58 -8.03
CA PRO A 92 6.59 -7.64 -8.12
C PRO A 92 6.61 -6.87 -9.45
N THR A 93 5.43 -6.65 -10.02
CA THR A 93 5.22 -5.78 -11.18
C THR A 93 4.06 -4.82 -10.91
N PRO A 94 4.28 -3.49 -10.93
CA PRO A 94 5.60 -2.84 -10.97
C PRO A 94 6.41 -3.06 -9.66
N LEU A 95 7.74 -2.98 -9.74
CA LEU A 95 8.61 -2.99 -8.55
C LEU A 95 8.54 -1.67 -7.78
N SER A 96 8.40 -0.56 -8.51
CA SER A 96 8.28 0.78 -7.95
C SER A 96 7.33 1.62 -8.81
N ALA A 97 6.42 2.32 -8.16
CA ALA A 97 5.48 3.24 -8.80
C ALA A 97 4.87 4.21 -7.77
N PRO A 98 4.40 5.39 -8.22
CA PRO A 98 3.55 6.23 -7.38
C PRO A 98 2.23 5.51 -7.06
N VAL A 99 1.72 5.77 -5.87
CA VAL A 99 0.32 5.44 -5.55
C VAL A 99 -0.63 6.27 -6.41
N VAL A 100 -1.85 5.77 -6.56
CA VAL A 100 -2.99 6.52 -7.12
C VAL A 100 -4.11 6.47 -6.09
N ASN A 101 -4.55 7.65 -5.63
CA ASN A 101 -5.52 7.77 -4.53
C ASN A 101 -5.11 6.97 -3.27
N GLY A 102 -3.82 6.98 -2.94
CA GLY A 102 -3.22 6.32 -1.79
C GLY A 102 -3.03 4.81 -1.95
N ILE A 103 -3.28 4.26 -3.14
CA ILE A 103 -3.18 2.82 -3.39
C ILE A 103 -2.14 2.53 -4.47
N LEU A 104 -1.23 1.60 -4.19
CA LEU A 104 -0.41 0.93 -5.19
C LEU A 104 -0.95 -0.49 -5.39
N SER A 105 -1.45 -0.77 -6.59
CA SER A 105 -1.80 -2.12 -7.02
C SER A 105 -0.61 -2.74 -7.75
N PHE A 106 -0.26 -3.98 -7.41
CA PHE A 106 0.85 -4.71 -8.02
C PHE A 106 0.54 -6.20 -8.07
N ASN A 107 1.25 -6.92 -8.95
CA ASN A 107 1.17 -8.37 -9.01
C ASN A 107 2.51 -8.96 -8.61
N LEU A 108 2.49 -10.07 -7.88
CA LEU A 108 3.64 -10.96 -7.80
C LEU A 108 3.57 -11.97 -8.95
N SER A 109 4.69 -12.19 -9.64
CA SER A 109 4.78 -13.25 -10.63
C SER A 109 4.50 -14.61 -9.98
N LYS A 110 4.08 -15.59 -10.78
CA LYS A 110 4.10 -16.97 -10.29
C LYS A 110 5.51 -17.38 -9.80
N PRO A 111 5.62 -18.26 -8.80
CA PRO A 111 6.90 -18.81 -8.37
C PRO A 111 7.68 -19.46 -9.51
N THR A 112 8.98 -19.18 -9.60
CA THR A 112 9.87 -19.86 -10.56
C THR A 112 9.86 -21.37 -10.29
N GLY A 113 9.68 -22.18 -11.33
CA GLY A 113 9.68 -23.65 -11.19
C GLY A 113 8.44 -24.24 -10.51
N GLY A 114 7.39 -23.45 -10.25
CA GLY A 114 6.12 -23.95 -9.69
C GLY A 114 6.19 -24.34 -8.21
N GLY A 115 7.15 -23.79 -7.47
CA GLY A 115 7.24 -24.02 -6.02
C GLY A 115 6.10 -23.37 -5.24
N THR A 116 5.75 -23.95 -4.09
CA THR A 116 4.75 -23.38 -3.17
C THR A 116 5.41 -22.82 -1.91
N GLY A 117 4.69 -22.01 -1.15
CA GLY A 117 5.17 -21.42 0.11
C GLY A 117 4.76 -19.97 0.26
N SER A 118 5.46 -19.21 1.09
CA SER A 118 5.15 -17.80 1.33
C SER A 118 6.37 -16.89 1.26
N VAL A 119 6.13 -15.62 0.98
CA VAL A 119 7.12 -14.54 0.99
C VAL A 119 6.51 -13.31 1.66
N ASP A 120 7.32 -12.59 2.44
CA ASP A 120 6.91 -11.31 3.02
C ASP A 120 7.22 -10.18 2.04
N VAL A 121 6.23 -9.33 1.84
CA VAL A 121 6.27 -8.14 0.99
C VAL A 121 6.29 -6.92 1.91
N SER A 122 7.29 -6.07 1.70
CA SER A 122 7.51 -4.85 2.47
C SER A 122 7.78 -3.69 1.51
N ILE A 123 7.92 -2.48 2.06
CA ILE A 123 8.41 -1.31 1.32
C ILE A 123 9.83 -0.95 1.75
N SER A 124 10.63 -0.45 0.82
CA SER A 124 11.98 0.08 1.07
C SER A 124 12.10 1.61 0.87
N ALA A 125 11.05 2.25 0.38
CA ALA A 125 10.95 3.71 0.22
C ALA A 125 9.48 4.17 0.20
N PRO A 126 9.19 5.43 0.59
CA PRO A 126 10.13 6.44 1.11
C PRO A 126 10.34 6.35 2.63
N ASN A 127 11.50 6.78 3.12
CA ASN A 127 11.92 6.61 4.52
C ASN A 127 10.99 7.23 5.57
N TYR A 128 10.27 8.30 5.22
CA TYR A 128 9.31 8.95 6.14
C TYR A 128 8.09 8.07 6.45
N LEU A 129 7.85 6.99 5.70
CA LEU A 129 6.85 5.96 6.01
C LEU A 129 7.44 4.74 6.73
N LEU A 130 8.77 4.62 6.75
CA LEU A 130 9.51 3.49 7.35
C LEU A 130 9.98 3.77 8.77
N ALA A 131 10.29 5.03 9.07
CA ALA A 131 10.66 5.45 10.41
C ALA A 131 9.42 6.05 11.05
N GLY A 132 8.78 5.32 11.96
CA GLY A 132 7.77 5.88 12.85
C GLY A 132 8.37 7.14 13.49
N SER A 133 7.67 8.25 13.35
CA SER A 133 8.07 9.60 13.75
C SER A 133 9.02 9.62 14.97
N ASN A 134 10.25 10.06 14.73
CA ASN A 134 11.24 10.70 15.64
C ASN A 134 11.30 10.28 17.13
N GLY A 135 11.04 9.02 17.46
CA GLY A 135 11.12 8.55 18.87
C GLY A 135 10.76 7.09 19.12
N ALA A 136 10.10 6.42 18.18
CA ALA A 136 9.84 4.98 18.28
C ALA A 136 10.66 4.24 17.24
N ALA A 137 11.57 3.36 17.68
CA ALA A 137 12.40 2.49 16.84
C ALA A 137 11.60 1.41 16.07
N VAL A 138 10.30 1.64 15.84
CA VAL A 138 9.36 0.70 15.23
C VAL A 138 8.91 1.28 13.89
N ASN A 139 9.14 0.52 12.83
CA ASN A 139 8.59 0.82 11.51
C ASN A 139 7.07 0.63 11.55
N PRO A 140 6.25 1.68 11.35
CA PRO A 140 4.79 1.58 11.42
C PRO A 140 4.19 0.92 10.18
N SER A 141 5.00 0.66 9.14
CA SER A 141 4.54 -0.04 7.95
C SER A 141 4.33 -1.52 8.24
N ASP A 142 3.13 -2.00 7.89
CA ASP A 142 2.71 -3.38 8.11
C ASP A 142 3.04 -4.19 6.84
N PRO A 143 4.08 -5.06 6.85
CA PRO A 143 4.37 -5.92 5.72
C PRO A 143 3.24 -6.92 5.48
N GLY A 144 3.02 -7.27 4.22
CA GLY A 144 2.01 -8.24 3.81
C GLY A 144 2.66 -9.58 3.47
N ARG A 145 1.93 -10.67 3.65
CA ARG A 145 2.36 -12.01 3.26
C ARG A 145 1.66 -12.47 1.99
N ALA A 146 2.46 -12.85 1.01
CA ALA A 146 2.00 -13.55 -0.18
C ALA A 146 2.19 -15.06 -0.01
N THR A 147 1.16 -15.86 -0.30
CA THR A 147 1.20 -17.32 -0.18
C THR A 147 0.80 -17.98 -1.49
N PHE A 148 1.66 -18.84 -2.02
CA PHE A 148 1.43 -19.61 -3.25
C PHE A 148 1.17 -21.08 -2.94
N GLY A 149 0.24 -21.68 -3.67
CA GLY A 149 -0.08 -23.10 -3.60
C GLY A 149 -0.94 -23.51 -2.40
N VAL A 150 -1.59 -22.55 -1.75
CA VAL A 150 -2.66 -22.85 -0.79
C VAL A 150 -4.00 -22.82 -1.51
N TYR A 151 -4.66 -23.96 -1.51
CA TYR A 151 -5.98 -24.16 -2.10
C TYR A 151 -7.02 -23.27 -1.40
N LYS A 152 -7.80 -22.48 -2.16
CA LYS A 152 -8.84 -21.58 -1.63
C LYS A 152 -10.10 -22.32 -1.13
N GLY A 153 -10.10 -23.66 -1.08
CA GLY A 153 -11.34 -24.44 -1.03
C GLY A 153 -11.99 -24.49 -2.42
N ALA A 154 -12.84 -25.50 -2.65
CA ALA A 154 -13.55 -25.64 -3.92
C ALA A 154 -14.56 -24.49 -4.07
N ASN A 155 -14.49 -23.73 -5.16
CA ASN A 155 -15.59 -22.88 -5.61
C ASN A 155 -16.65 -23.69 -6.39
N GLU A 156 -16.47 -25.00 -6.52
CA GLU A 156 -17.38 -25.93 -7.19
C GLU A 156 -18.23 -26.67 -6.15
N PHE A 157 -19.51 -26.31 -6.09
CA PHE A 157 -20.52 -27.15 -5.46
C PHE A 157 -21.09 -28.08 -6.54
N ILE A 158 -20.86 -29.38 -6.41
CA ILE A 158 -21.60 -30.38 -7.19
C ILE A 158 -22.97 -30.52 -6.53
N TYR A 159 -24.02 -29.98 -7.15
CA TYR A 159 -25.39 -30.24 -6.75
C TYR A 159 -25.85 -31.60 -7.30
N LEU A 160 -26.01 -32.60 -6.43
CA LEU A 160 -26.83 -33.77 -6.75
C LEU A 160 -28.27 -33.46 -6.36
N ARG A 161 -29.19 -33.49 -7.33
CA ARG A 161 -30.64 -33.60 -7.04
C ARG A 161 -31.03 -35.06 -7.18
N GLU A 162 -31.55 -35.64 -6.11
CA GLU A 162 -32.29 -36.89 -6.17
C GLU A 162 -33.64 -36.61 -6.84
N ASN A 163 -33.91 -37.30 -7.94
CA ASN A 163 -35.23 -37.27 -8.58
C ASN A 163 -36.05 -38.39 -7.95
N TYR A 164 -37.14 -38.03 -7.27
CA TYR A 164 -38.13 -38.98 -6.74
C TYR A 164 -39.20 -39.27 -7.79
#